data_AF-A0A644YC45-F1
#
_entry.id   AF-A0A644YC45-F1
#
_cell.length_a   1.000
_cell.length_b   1.000
_cell.length_c   1.000
_cell.angle_alpha   90.00
_cell.angle_beta   90.00
_cell.angle_gamma   90.00
#
_symmetry.space_group_name_H-M   'P 1'
#
loop_
_entity.id
_entity.type
_entity.pdbx_description
1 polymer ?
#
loop_
_entity_poly.entity_id
_entity_poly.type
_entity_poly.pdbx_seq_one_letter_code
_entity_poly.pdbx_strand_id
1 'polypeptide(L)'
;MVRYYTLDSKGEISRLILDDVTGDLCQYGVVTSVTEVEGSMAAASSYVYDIAGVTGVYSSSSSTFGLSKGPCKVVKKNGTVSSISNLNSVKLTSVGGNTGVSGSASYTLSDDVLVYEVVNGDYYLSSVDRVSSNFSLTGWYDKSESSGGRIRVITAMPSAD
;
A
#
# COMPACT_ATOMS: atom_id res chain seq x y z
N MET A 1 7.68 -5.23 -16.78
CA MET A 1 8.71 -5.34 -17.84
C MET A 1 9.74 -6.37 -17.41
N VAL A 2 10.46 -7.02 -18.33
CA VAL A 2 11.57 -7.91 -17.96
C VAL A 2 12.78 -7.06 -17.56
N ARG A 3 13.31 -7.28 -16.36
CA ARG A 3 14.52 -6.60 -15.88
C ARG A 3 15.79 -7.33 -16.30
N TYR A 4 15.76 -8.65 -16.23
CA TYR A 4 16.88 -9.51 -16.58
C TYR A 4 16.38 -10.90 -16.93
N TYR A 5 17.05 -11.59 -17.84
CA TYR A 5 16.82 -13.01 -18.09
C TYR A 5 18.12 -13.68 -18.52
N THR A 6 18.22 -14.98 -18.32
CA THR A 6 19.26 -15.82 -18.92
C THR A 6 18.62 -16.86 -19.82
N LEU A 7 19.34 -17.23 -20.87
CA LEU A 7 18.96 -18.34 -21.74
C LEU A 7 19.79 -19.59 -21.39
N ASP A 8 19.24 -20.76 -21.65
CA ASP A 8 19.98 -22.03 -21.60
C ASP A 8 20.75 -22.28 -22.91
N SER A 9 21.39 -23.45 -23.02
CA SER A 9 22.14 -23.85 -24.22
C SER A 9 21.28 -24.03 -25.47
N LYS A 10 19.95 -24.10 -25.34
CA LYS A 10 18.98 -24.22 -26.43
C LYS A 10 18.34 -22.87 -26.79
N GLY A 11 18.67 -21.79 -26.09
CA GLY A 11 18.08 -20.47 -26.29
C GLY A 11 16.75 -20.28 -25.57
N GLU A 12 16.38 -21.16 -24.64
CA GLU A 12 15.15 -21.08 -23.84
C GLU A 12 15.40 -20.28 -22.55
N ILE A 13 14.39 -19.57 -22.03
CA ILE A 13 14.53 -18.79 -20.79
C ILE A 13 14.79 -19.75 -19.62
N SER A 14 15.99 -19.64 -19.03
CA SER A 14 16.39 -20.42 -17.85
C SER A 14 16.20 -19.66 -16.54
N ARG A 15 16.27 -18.32 -16.58
CA ARG A 15 15.95 -17.44 -15.44
C ARG A 15 15.28 -16.18 -15.95
N LEU A 16 14.32 -15.69 -15.17
CA LEU A 16 13.59 -14.46 -15.46
C LEU A 16 13.47 -13.63 -14.19
N ILE A 17 13.95 -12.39 -14.24
CA ILE A 17 13.74 -11.37 -13.21
C ILE A 17 12.87 -10.29 -13.83
N LEU A 18 11.71 -10.09 -13.23
CA LEU A 18 10.77 -9.09 -13.66
C LEU A 18 10.95 -7.80 -12.87
N ASP A 19 10.73 -6.67 -13.52
CA ASP A 19 10.82 -5.37 -12.90
C ASP A 19 9.53 -5.06 -12.13
N ASP A 20 9.61 -5.18 -10.80
CA ASP A 20 8.59 -4.78 -9.82
C ASP A 20 7.13 -5.19 -10.18
N VAL A 21 6.97 -6.42 -10.67
CA VAL A 21 5.69 -6.87 -11.23
C VAL A 21 4.62 -7.00 -10.17
N THR A 22 4.93 -7.58 -9.01
CA THR A 22 3.98 -7.65 -7.90
C THR A 22 3.91 -6.33 -7.15
N GLY A 23 5.01 -5.60 -6.99
CA GLY A 23 5.12 -4.42 -6.11
C GLY A 23 5.82 -4.72 -4.78
N ASP A 24 6.30 -5.95 -4.57
CA ASP A 24 6.88 -6.40 -3.30
C ASP A 24 8.21 -5.72 -2.94
N LEU A 25 8.80 -4.96 -3.88
CA LEU A 25 9.97 -4.13 -3.61
C LEU A 25 9.62 -2.80 -2.93
N CYS A 26 8.34 -2.45 -2.86
CA CYS A 26 7.84 -1.26 -2.19
C CYS A 26 7.41 -1.57 -0.75
N GLN A 27 7.33 -0.53 0.08
CA GLN A 27 6.73 -0.64 1.41
C GLN A 27 5.32 -0.06 1.39
N TYR A 28 4.45 -0.58 2.24
CA TYR A 28 3.05 -0.17 2.33
C TYR A 28 2.68 0.13 3.77
N GLY A 29 1.70 0.99 3.97
CA GLY A 29 1.33 1.46 5.30
C GLY A 29 0.27 2.54 5.23
N VAL A 30 0.26 3.45 6.19
CA VAL A 30 -0.71 4.56 6.28
C VAL A 30 0.01 5.88 6.54
N VAL A 31 -0.36 6.93 5.83
CA VAL A 31 -0.02 8.31 6.19
C VAL A 31 -0.97 8.75 7.28
N THR A 32 -0.42 9.21 8.41
CA THR A 32 -1.20 9.62 9.60
C THR A 32 -1.25 11.15 9.75
N SER A 33 -0.28 11.87 9.19
CA SER A 33 -0.26 13.33 9.15
C SER A 33 0.30 13.83 7.82
N VAL A 34 -0.33 14.89 7.29
CA VAL A 34 0.08 15.58 6.08
C VAL A 34 0.20 17.06 6.40
N THR A 35 1.33 17.65 6.04
CA THR A 35 1.51 19.10 6.01
C THR A 35 2.15 19.43 4.67
N GLU A 36 1.42 20.14 3.82
CA GLU A 36 1.93 20.61 2.53
C GLU A 36 1.70 22.11 2.43
N VAL A 37 2.70 22.81 1.90
CA VAL A 37 2.61 24.21 1.51
C VAL A 37 3.03 24.27 0.06
N GLU A 38 2.13 24.68 -0.82
CA GLU A 38 2.40 24.82 -2.24
C GLU A 38 1.90 26.19 -2.71
N GLY A 39 2.83 26.99 -3.22
CA GLY A 39 2.57 28.32 -3.76
C GLY A 39 3.47 28.59 -4.96
N SER A 40 3.23 29.71 -5.65
CA SER A 40 3.94 30.04 -6.89
C SER A 40 5.46 30.10 -6.76
N MET A 41 5.99 30.41 -5.58
CA MET A 41 7.43 30.61 -5.31
C MET A 41 8.02 29.63 -4.29
N ALA A 42 7.22 28.75 -3.68
CA ALA A 42 7.69 27.83 -2.64
C ALA A 42 6.83 26.55 -2.57
N ALA A 43 7.50 25.42 -2.36
CA ALA A 43 6.88 24.14 -2.09
C ALA A 43 7.58 23.47 -0.91
N ALA A 44 6.84 23.00 0.08
CA ALA A 44 7.38 22.26 1.21
C ALA A 44 6.37 21.22 1.70
N SER A 45 6.87 20.11 2.23
CA SER A 45 6.04 19.03 2.73
C SER A 45 6.62 18.37 3.96
N SER A 46 5.77 17.88 4.84
CA SER A 46 6.09 16.92 5.88
C SER A 46 4.99 15.86 5.97
N TYR A 47 5.39 14.58 5.94
CA TYR A 47 4.48 13.45 6.07
C TYR A 47 4.93 12.58 7.24
N VAL A 48 3.98 12.26 8.12
CA VAL A 48 4.15 11.20 9.11
C VAL A 48 3.40 9.98 8.60
N TYR A 49 4.07 8.84 8.57
CA TYR A 49 3.50 7.59 8.11
C TYR A 49 3.85 6.47 9.07
N ASP A 50 3.05 5.42 9.07
CA ASP A 50 3.26 4.18 9.80
C ASP A 50 3.37 3.01 8.81
N ILE A 51 4.40 2.18 8.98
CA ILE A 51 4.57 0.92 8.25
C ILE A 51 4.68 -0.17 9.30
N ALA A 52 3.64 -1.00 9.41
CA ALA A 52 3.58 -2.13 10.32
C ALA A 52 3.86 -1.75 11.80
N GLY A 53 3.34 -0.62 12.26
CA GLY A 53 3.53 -0.12 13.62
C GLY A 53 4.83 0.68 13.83
N VAL A 54 5.61 0.90 12.78
CA VAL A 54 6.82 1.72 12.83
C VAL A 54 6.56 3.08 12.19
N THR A 55 6.58 4.12 13.02
CA THR A 55 6.45 5.51 12.58
C THR A 55 7.69 5.98 11.81
N GLY A 56 7.48 6.57 10.65
CA GLY A 56 8.47 7.27 9.86
C GLY A 56 8.03 8.70 9.55
N VAL A 57 9.01 9.55 9.24
CA VAL A 57 8.79 10.93 8.81
C VAL A 57 9.55 11.18 7.51
N TYR A 58 8.88 11.82 6.56
CA TYR A 58 9.52 12.42 5.38
C TYR A 58 9.31 13.92 5.42
N SER A 59 10.32 14.71 5.09
CA SER A 59 10.19 16.14 4.92
C SER A 59 10.99 16.64 3.73
N SER A 60 10.46 17.65 3.03
CA SER A 60 11.11 18.33 1.92
C SER A 60 10.80 19.82 2.01
N SER A 61 11.79 20.65 1.69
CA SER A 61 11.65 22.12 1.60
C SER A 61 11.48 22.62 0.17
N SER A 62 11.27 21.72 -0.80
CA SER A 62 11.21 22.08 -2.23
C SER A 62 10.18 21.29 -3.05
N SER A 63 9.43 20.38 -2.44
CA SER A 63 8.50 19.50 -3.15
C SER A 63 7.32 19.10 -2.28
N THR A 64 6.21 18.77 -2.93
CA THR A 64 5.04 18.10 -2.37
C THR A 64 4.77 16.81 -3.15
N PHE A 65 4.05 15.87 -2.52
CA PHE A 65 3.57 14.63 -3.13
C PHE A 65 2.05 14.63 -3.32
N GLY A 66 1.33 15.65 -2.84
CA GLY A 66 -0.11 15.78 -2.99
C GLY A 66 -0.88 14.72 -2.20
N LEU A 67 -0.44 14.41 -0.99
CA LEU A 67 -0.98 13.29 -0.21
C LEU A 67 -2.20 13.65 0.60
N SER A 68 -3.06 12.65 0.83
CA SER A 68 -4.08 12.66 1.87
C SER A 68 -3.74 11.64 2.98
N LYS A 69 -4.27 11.85 4.19
CA LYS A 69 -4.23 10.86 5.28
C LYS A 69 -4.86 9.54 4.80
N GLY A 70 -4.23 8.41 5.12
CA GLY A 70 -4.70 7.07 4.76
C GLY A 70 -3.67 6.21 4.04
N PRO A 71 -4.10 5.04 3.51
CA PRO A 71 -3.17 4.04 3.01
C PRO A 71 -2.28 4.53 1.87
N CYS A 72 -1.02 4.16 1.94
CA CYS A 72 0.03 4.65 1.06
C CYS A 72 1.02 3.56 0.64
N LYS A 73 1.67 3.82 -0.48
CA LYS A 73 2.91 3.16 -0.91
C LYS A 73 4.08 4.10 -0.62
N VAL A 74 5.15 3.56 -0.05
CA VAL A 74 6.43 4.24 0.20
C VAL A 74 7.51 3.56 -0.65
N VAL A 75 8.14 4.33 -1.53
CA VAL A 75 9.26 3.86 -2.35
C VAL A 75 10.55 4.39 -1.76
N LYS A 76 11.50 3.50 -1.48
CA LYS A 76 12.85 3.87 -1.02
C LYS A 76 13.88 3.59 -2.11
N LYS A 77 14.85 4.50 -2.24
CA LYS A 77 16.04 4.33 -3.07
C LYS A 77 17.26 4.54 -2.19
N ASN A 78 18.16 3.56 -2.14
CA ASN A 78 19.36 3.58 -1.30
C ASN A 78 19.06 3.88 0.18
N GLY A 79 17.97 3.31 0.71
CA GLY A 79 17.54 3.49 2.10
C GLY A 79 16.74 4.77 2.39
N THR A 80 16.71 5.73 1.46
CA THR A 80 15.99 7.00 1.62
C THR A 80 14.65 6.96 0.90
N VAL A 81 13.61 7.58 1.48
CA VAL A 81 12.32 7.74 0.83
C VAL A 81 12.48 8.59 -0.43
N SER A 82 12.09 8.02 -1.57
CA SER A 82 12.12 8.67 -2.89
C SER A 82 10.75 9.18 -3.31
N SER A 83 9.67 8.51 -2.91
CA SER A 83 8.31 8.95 -3.13
C SER A 83 7.35 8.28 -2.16
N ILE A 84 6.23 8.95 -1.91
CA ILE A 84 5.08 8.39 -1.21
C ILE A 84 3.84 8.70 -2.08
N SER A 85 2.93 7.75 -2.21
CA SER A 85 1.69 7.92 -2.99
C SER A 85 0.52 7.26 -2.28
N ASN A 86 -0.68 7.86 -2.35
CA ASN A 86 -1.89 7.19 -1.89
C ASN A 86 -2.20 5.95 -2.72
N LEU A 87 -2.86 4.97 -2.08
CA LEU A 87 -3.33 3.75 -2.74
C LEU A 87 -4.74 3.93 -3.31
N ASN A 88 -5.08 3.11 -4.29
CA ASN A 88 -6.46 2.94 -4.74
C ASN A 88 -7.22 2.06 -3.74
N SER A 89 -8.54 2.21 -3.68
CA SER A 89 -9.38 1.45 -2.74
C SER A 89 -10.45 0.62 -3.43
N VAL A 90 -10.89 -0.42 -2.72
CA VAL A 90 -12.08 -1.19 -3.03
C VAL A 90 -12.77 -1.59 -1.72
N LYS A 91 -14.08 -1.45 -1.64
CA LYS A 91 -14.85 -1.94 -0.49
C LYS A 91 -14.83 -3.47 -0.50
N LEU A 92 -14.50 -4.08 0.63
CA LEU A 92 -14.51 -5.53 0.76
C LEU A 92 -15.75 -5.96 1.55
N THR A 93 -16.45 -6.96 1.03
CA THR A 93 -17.58 -7.61 1.71
C THR A 93 -17.10 -8.66 2.70
N SER A 94 -15.93 -9.25 2.47
CA SER A 94 -15.29 -10.18 3.39
C SER A 94 -13.80 -10.29 3.11
N VAL A 95 -13.07 -10.77 4.12
CA VAL A 95 -11.65 -11.16 4.02
C VAL A 95 -11.47 -12.51 4.72
N GLY A 96 -10.58 -13.33 4.19
CA GLY A 96 -10.24 -14.61 4.80
C GLY A 96 -9.11 -15.30 4.06
N GLY A 97 -8.20 -15.95 4.81
CA GLY A 97 -6.98 -16.50 4.25
C GLY A 97 -6.19 -15.42 3.50
N ASN A 98 -5.87 -15.68 2.23
CA ASN A 98 -5.14 -14.74 1.36
C ASN A 98 -6.07 -14.04 0.34
N THR A 99 -7.36 -13.88 0.66
CA THR A 99 -8.36 -13.36 -0.27
C THR A 99 -9.26 -12.31 0.36
N GLY A 100 -9.49 -11.22 -0.38
CA GLY A 100 -10.55 -10.25 -0.12
C GLY A 100 -11.63 -10.33 -1.20
N VAL A 101 -12.89 -10.24 -0.82
CA VAL A 101 -14.03 -10.30 -1.75
C VAL A 101 -14.69 -8.93 -1.83
N SER A 102 -15.06 -8.51 -3.04
CA SER A 102 -15.89 -7.32 -3.29
C SER A 102 -17.05 -7.69 -4.22
N GLY A 103 -18.22 -7.97 -3.64
CA GLY A 103 -19.36 -8.46 -4.41
C GLY A 103 -19.05 -9.80 -5.07
N SER A 104 -18.97 -9.83 -6.40
CA SER A 104 -18.58 -11.03 -7.18
C SER A 104 -17.08 -11.09 -7.53
N ALA A 105 -16.32 -10.03 -7.27
CA ALA A 105 -14.89 -9.97 -7.55
C ALA A 105 -14.08 -10.49 -6.36
N SER A 106 -13.00 -11.20 -6.67
CA SER A 106 -12.02 -11.69 -5.71
C SER A 106 -10.68 -10.99 -5.95
N TYR A 107 -10.01 -10.60 -4.87
CA TYR A 107 -8.72 -9.92 -4.87
C TYR A 107 -7.73 -10.73 -4.04
N THR A 108 -6.51 -10.85 -4.55
CA THR A 108 -5.46 -11.56 -3.84
C THR A 108 -4.85 -10.62 -2.80
N LEU A 109 -4.74 -11.06 -1.55
CA LEU A 109 -4.02 -10.31 -0.54
C LEU A 109 -2.50 -10.49 -0.76
N SER A 110 -1.74 -9.46 -0.44
CA SER A 110 -0.29 -9.58 -0.31
C SER A 110 0.04 -10.53 0.83
N ASP A 111 1.11 -11.32 0.70
CA ASP A 111 1.56 -12.19 1.79
C ASP A 111 1.96 -11.34 3.02
N ASP A 112 2.47 -10.12 2.78
CA ASP A 112 2.75 -9.10 3.79
C ASP A 112 1.63 -8.03 3.92
N VAL A 113 0.35 -8.39 3.70
CA VAL A 113 -0.76 -7.44 3.82
C VAL A 113 -0.80 -6.84 5.23
N LEU A 114 -0.84 -5.51 5.32
CA LEU A 114 -1.02 -4.82 6.61
C LEU A 114 -2.49 -4.57 6.88
N VAL A 115 -2.91 -4.73 8.13
CA VAL A 115 -4.28 -4.47 8.55
C VAL A 115 -4.28 -3.39 9.62
N TYR A 116 -5.13 -2.38 9.45
CA TYR A 116 -5.31 -1.31 10.41
C TYR A 116 -6.78 -1.17 10.79
N GLU A 117 -7.08 -1.21 12.09
CA GLU A 117 -8.34 -0.70 12.61
C GLU A 117 -8.33 0.82 12.61
N VAL A 118 -9.44 1.42 12.18
CA VAL A 118 -9.60 2.86 12.11
C VAL A 118 -10.57 3.30 13.18
N VAL A 119 -10.07 4.02 14.19
CA VAL A 119 -10.85 4.52 15.34
C VAL A 119 -10.67 6.02 15.41
N ASN A 120 -11.76 6.77 15.30
CA ASN A 120 -11.74 8.25 15.28
C ASN A 120 -10.78 8.86 14.25
N GLY A 121 -10.54 8.14 13.15
CA GLY A 121 -9.62 8.55 12.09
C GLY A 121 -8.15 8.20 12.34
N ASP A 122 -7.80 7.57 13.46
CA ASP A 122 -6.47 7.06 13.75
C ASP A 122 -6.35 5.58 13.44
N TYR A 123 -5.13 5.15 13.10
CA TYR A 123 -4.84 3.82 12.59
C TYR A 123 -4.11 3.00 13.65
N TYR A 124 -4.64 1.81 13.93
CA TYR A 124 -4.08 0.86 14.90
C TYR A 124 -3.79 -0.45 14.20
N LEU A 125 -2.53 -0.90 14.26
CA LEU A 125 -2.11 -2.15 13.62
C LEU A 125 -2.93 -3.33 14.19
N SER A 126 -3.39 -4.19 13.28
CA SER A 126 -4.27 -5.32 13.57
C SER A 126 -3.94 -6.51 12.66
N SER A 127 -4.85 -7.48 12.56
CA SER A 127 -4.69 -8.69 11.75
C SER A 127 -5.96 -9.02 10.96
N VAL A 128 -5.81 -9.79 9.88
CA VAL A 128 -6.94 -10.26 9.06
C VAL A 128 -7.95 -11.03 9.92
N ASP A 129 -7.46 -11.94 10.78
CA ASP A 129 -8.31 -12.75 11.67
C ASP A 129 -9.14 -11.90 12.64
N ARG A 130 -8.59 -10.77 13.10
CA ARG A 130 -9.31 -9.88 14.02
C ARG A 130 -10.43 -9.12 13.31
N VAL A 131 -10.21 -8.71 12.06
CA VAL A 131 -11.14 -7.86 11.32
C VAL A 131 -12.09 -8.63 10.39
N SER A 132 -12.01 -9.96 10.35
CA SER A 132 -12.81 -10.79 9.45
C SER A 132 -14.32 -10.77 9.73
N SER A 133 -14.75 -10.26 10.89
CA SER A 133 -16.15 -10.13 11.29
C SER A 133 -16.38 -8.84 12.08
N ASN A 134 -17.57 -8.24 11.96
CA ASN A 134 -17.99 -7.02 12.69
C ASN A 134 -17.28 -5.71 12.27
N PHE A 135 -16.62 -5.71 11.11
CA PHE A 135 -16.00 -4.52 10.53
C PHE A 135 -16.50 -4.25 9.13
N SER A 136 -16.58 -2.97 8.79
CA SER A 136 -16.64 -2.47 7.42
C SER A 136 -15.21 -2.40 6.87
N LEU A 137 -14.94 -3.17 5.82
CA LEU A 137 -13.60 -3.39 5.30
C LEU A 137 -13.36 -2.62 4.00
N THR A 138 -12.18 -2.05 3.86
CA THR A 138 -11.68 -1.48 2.60
C THR A 138 -10.28 -2.04 2.33
N GLY A 139 -10.12 -2.66 1.16
CA GLY A 139 -8.83 -3.12 0.65
C GLY A 139 -8.18 -2.04 -0.19
N TRP A 140 -6.87 -1.91 -0.08
CA TRP A 140 -6.08 -0.88 -0.73
C TRP A 140 -4.95 -1.49 -1.55
N TYR A 141 -4.81 -1.04 -2.80
CA TYR A 141 -3.89 -1.61 -3.78
C TYR A 141 -3.21 -0.51 -4.60
N ASP A 142 -2.00 -0.79 -5.09
CA ASP A 142 -1.19 0.17 -5.84
C ASP A 142 -1.37 0.06 -7.36
N LYS A 143 -1.83 -1.10 -7.85
CA LYS A 143 -2.16 -1.34 -9.26
C LYS A 143 -3.29 -2.38 -9.36
N SER A 144 -3.97 -2.46 -10.51
CA SER A 144 -5.06 -3.42 -10.72
C SER A 144 -4.59 -4.88 -10.62
N GLU A 145 -5.47 -5.80 -10.22
CA GLU A 145 -5.21 -7.25 -10.22
C GLU A 145 -4.75 -7.75 -11.59
N SER A 146 -5.34 -7.23 -12.68
CA SER A 146 -4.95 -7.58 -14.06
C SER A 146 -3.50 -7.20 -14.41
N SER A 147 -2.88 -6.31 -13.63
CA SER A 147 -1.49 -5.91 -13.77
C SER A 147 -0.57 -6.57 -12.73
N GLY A 148 -1.07 -7.60 -12.03
CA GLY A 148 -0.35 -8.27 -10.93
C GLY A 148 -0.46 -7.54 -9.59
N GLY A 149 -1.41 -6.61 -9.46
CA GLY A 149 -1.71 -5.94 -8.20
C GLY A 149 -2.26 -6.89 -7.16
N ARG A 150 -2.06 -6.53 -5.89
CA ARG A 150 -2.58 -7.24 -4.72
C ARG A 150 -3.12 -6.21 -3.73
N ILE A 151 -4.00 -6.64 -2.83
CA ILE A 151 -4.35 -5.82 -1.66
C ILE A 151 -3.13 -5.76 -0.73
N ARG A 152 -2.64 -4.53 -0.51
CA ARG A 152 -1.44 -4.23 0.29
C ARG A 152 -1.77 -3.80 1.71
N VAL A 153 -2.89 -3.10 1.87
CA VAL A 153 -3.39 -2.63 3.16
C VAL A 153 -4.89 -2.91 3.25
N ILE A 154 -5.37 -3.31 4.42
CA ILE A 154 -6.79 -3.36 4.76
C ILE A 154 -7.03 -2.35 5.88
N THR A 155 -8.04 -1.50 5.69
CA THR A 155 -8.55 -0.66 6.77
C THR A 155 -9.90 -1.19 7.22
N ALA A 156 -10.07 -1.35 8.53
CA ALA A 156 -11.28 -1.88 9.16
C ALA A 156 -11.90 -0.83 10.08
N MET A 157 -13.12 -0.40 9.77
CA MET A 157 -13.91 0.47 10.65
C MET A 157 -14.92 -0.41 11.39
N PRO A 158 -15.08 -0.29 12.72
CA PRO A 158 -16.15 -0.99 13.43
C PRO A 158 -17.48 -0.73 12.73
N SER A 159 -18.23 -1.78 12.41
CA SER A 159 -19.57 -1.62 11.87
C SER A 159 -20.42 -0.91 12.94
N ALA A 160 -21.22 0.09 12.54
CA ALA A 160 -22.22 0.65 13.44
C ALA A 160 -23.22 -0.46 13.80
N ASP A 161 -23.47 -0.66 15.09
CA ASP A 161 -24.51 -1.56 15.61
C ASP A 161 -25.92 -1.17 15.12
#